data_AF-A0A537U414-F1
#
_entry.id   AF-A0A537U414-F1
#
_cell.length_a   1.000
_cell.length_b   1.000
_cell.length_c   1.000
_cell.angle_alpha   90.00
_cell.angle_beta   90.00
_cell.angle_gamma   90.00
#
_symmetry.space_group_name_H-M   'P 1'
#
loop_
_entity.id
_entity.type
_entity.pdbx_description
1 polymer ?
#
loop_
_entity_poly.entity_id
_entity_poly.type
_entity_poly.pdbx_seq_one_letter_code
_entity_poly.pdbx_strand_id
1 'polypeptide(L)' 'MAWPVEIRLAKDRRTLHVTFDDGKAFSLSAELLRVTSPSAEVQGHS' A
#
# COMPACT_ATOMS: atom_id res chain seq x y z
N MET A 1 14.41 -9.81 -0.94
CA MET A 1 13.13 -9.23 -0.51
C MET A 1 13.15 -7.78 -0.87
N ALA A 2 12.14 -7.27 -1.58
CA ALA A 2 12.05 -5.84 -1.88
C ALA A 2 11.33 -5.15 -0.71
N TRP A 3 12.00 -4.21 -0.05
CA TRP A 3 11.42 -3.48 1.08
C TRP A 3 10.74 -2.20 0.57
N PRO A 4 9.54 -1.85 1.05
CA PRO A 4 8.92 -0.58 0.69
C PRO A 4 9.73 0.58 1.30
N VAL A 5 10.14 1.52 0.46
CA VAL A 5 10.89 2.71 0.86
C VAL A 5 10.03 3.96 0.90
N GLU A 6 8.92 3.98 0.15
CA GLU A 6 8.00 5.12 0.13
C GLU A 6 6.55 4.65 -0.04
N ILE A 7 5.65 5.22 0.76
CA ILE A 7 4.21 4.99 0.66
C ILE A 7 3.53 6.36 0.59
N ARG A 8 2.79 6.62 -0.50
CA ARG A 8 2.09 7.88 -0.74
C ARG A 8 0.63 7.63 -1.10
N LEU A 9 -0.28 8.25 -0.35
CA LEU A 9 -1.69 8.27 -0.71
C LEU A 9 -1.95 9.45 -1.65
N ALA A 10 -2.52 9.19 -2.82
CA ALA A 10 -2.95 10.23 -3.75
C ALA A 10 -4.02 11.12 -3.09
N LYS A 11 -4.04 12.41 -3.45
CA LYS A 11 -4.98 13.40 -2.86
C LYS A 11 -6.45 13.02 -3.03
N ASP A 12 -6.78 12.30 -4.09
CA ASP A 12 -8.14 11.78 -4.37
C ASP A 12 -8.54 10.63 -3.42
N ARG A 13 -7.62 10.15 -2.56
CA ARG A 13 -7.80 9.02 -1.62
C ARG A 13 -8.21 7.70 -2.29
N ARG A 14 -8.15 7.64 -3.62
CA ARG A 14 -8.47 6.47 -4.42
C ARG A 14 -7.26 5.67 -4.90
N THR A 15 -6.05 6.14 -4.64
CA THR A 15 -4.85 5.46 -5.14
C THR A 15 -3.73 5.54 -4.11
N LEU A 16 -3.15 4.40 -3.79
CA LEU A 16 -1.97 4.26 -2.95
C LEU A 16 -0.76 3.94 -3.83
N HIS A 17 0.26 4.79 -3.78
CA HIS A 17 1.53 4.56 -4.45
C HIS A 17 2.50 3.94 -3.46
N VAL A 18 3.12 2.83 -3.84
CA VAL A 18 4.16 2.16 -3.07
C VAL A 18 5.40 2.02 -3.93
N THR A 19 6.52 2.53 -3.44
CA THR A 19 7.84 2.41 -4.06
C THR A 19 8.69 1.48 -3.22
N PHE A 20 9.38 0.56 -3.89
CA PHE A 20 10.26 -0.43 -3.28
C PHE A 20 11.73 -0.06 -3.49
N ASP A 21 12.62 -0.57 -2.65
CA ASP A 21 14.06 -0.26 -2.69
C ASP A 21 14.74 -0.70 -3.99
N ASP A 22 14.18 -1.72 -4.65
CA ASP A 22 14.56 -2.19 -5.99
C ASP A 22 14.19 -1.21 -7.12
N GLY A 23 13.64 -0.03 -6.79
CA GLY A 23 13.19 0.98 -7.74
C GLY A 23 11.84 0.69 -8.40
N LYS A 24 11.22 -0.46 -8.09
CA LYS A 24 9.87 -0.79 -8.55
C LYS A 24 8.82 0.08 -7.84
N ALA A 25 7.86 0.61 -8.60
CA ALA A 25 6.74 1.39 -8.08
C ALA A 25 5.41 0.80 -8.53
N PHE A 26 4.43 0.76 -7.62
CA PHE A 26 3.10 0.22 -7.85
C PHE A 26 2.02 1.20 -7.41
N SER A 27 0.99 1.35 -8.24
CA SER A 27 -0.20 2.15 -7.95
C SER A 27 -1.37 1.23 -7.68
N LEU A 28 -1.79 1.16 -6.42
CA LEU A 28 -2.90 0.36 -5.95
C LEU A 28 -4.15 1.23 -5.86
N SER A 29 -5.18 0.93 -6.65
CA SER A 29 -6.47 1.60 -6.55
C SER A 29 -7.21 1.19 -5.28
N ALA A 30 -7.91 2.11 -4.63
CA ALA A 30 -8.59 1.94 -3.34
C ALA A 30 -9.75 0.91 -3.40
N GLU A 31 -10.22 0.56 -4.60
CA GLU A 31 -11.15 -0.56 -4.80
C GLU A 31 -10.52 -1.89 -4.38
N LEU A 32 -9.21 -2.07 -4.62
CA LEU A 32 -8.45 -3.23 -4.16
C LEU A 32 -8.24 -3.19 -2.63
N LEU A 33 -7.98 -2.01 -2.06
CA LEU A 33 -7.77 -1.83 -0.62
C LEU A 33 -9.05 -2.04 0.20
N ARG A 34 -10.24 -1.72 -0.33
CA ARG A 34 -11.52 -2.01 0.35
C ARG A 34 -11.92 -3.49 0.30
N VAL A 35 -11.54 -4.20 -0.76
CA VAL A 35 -11.83 -5.65 -0.93
C VAL A 35 -10.81 -6.54 -0.20
N THR A 36 -9.58 -6.05 -0.01
CA THR A 36 -8.51 -6.75 0.74
C THR A 36 -8.20 -6.13 2.10
N SER A 37 -9.06 -5.25 2.62
CA SER A 37 -9.04 -4.92 4.05
C SER A 37 -9.76 -6.04 4.79
N PRO A 38 -9.07 -7.05 5.38
CA PRO A 38 -9.52 -7.42 6.71
C PRO A 38 -9.36 -6.13 7.53
N SER A 39 -10.22 -5.89 8.50
CA SER A 39 -9.94 -4.94 9.55
C SER A 39 -8.44 -4.95 9.94
N ALA A 40 -7.92 -3.80 10.37
CA ALA A 40 -6.59 -3.61 10.96
C ALA A 40 -6.35 -4.44 12.26
N GLU A 41 -6.98 -5.61 12.36
CA GLU A 41 -6.99 -6.58 13.45
C GLU A 41 -6.10 -7.80 13.12
N VAL A 42 -5.65 -7.98 11.88
CA VAL A 42 -4.75 -9.08 11.50
C VAL A 42 -3.33 -8.59 11.28
N GLN A 43 -2.46 -9.10 12.15
CA GLN A 43 -1.01 -8.98 12.17
C GLN A 43 -0.50 -7.74 12.91
N GLY A 44 -0.43 -7.91 14.24
CA GLY A 44 0.31 -7.04 15.12
C GLY A 44 1.69 -6.72 14.57
N HIS A 45 2.05 -5.45 14.67
CA HIS A 45 3.45 -5.06 14.63
C HIS A 45 4.17 -5.76 15.80
N SER A 46 5.14 -6.59 15.48
CA SER A 46 6.31 -6.88 16.33
C SER A 46 7.54 -6.75 15.47
#